data_AF-A0A950G3G3-F1
#
_entry.id   AF-A0A950G3G3-F1
#
_cell.length_a   1.000
_cell.length_b   1.000
_cell.length_c   1.000
_cell.angle_alpha   90.00
_cell.angle_beta   90.00
_cell.angle_gamma   90.00
#
_symmetry.space_group_name_H-M   'P 1'
#
loop_
_entity.id
_entity.type
_entity.pdbx_description
1 polymer ?
#
loop_
_entity_poly.entity_id
_entity_poly.type
_entity_poly.pdbx_seq_one_letter_code
_entity_poly.pdbx_strand_id
1 'polypeptide(L)'
;MDRVQIPLQLAPNTLYQPILPNWQVSLFSIDLGASSNAPLERAAIQQVGSYGKQLGHLAEALEVVIEKLQLLEGHALSRRERDALQVFLGDVAATRGLKQGRAAA
;
A
#
# COMPACT_ATOMS: atom_id res chain seq x y z
N MET A 1 -7.61 -46.97 -9.31
CA MET A 1 -6.44 -46.17 -9.74
C MET A 1 -6.93 -45.34 -10.91
N ASP A 2 -7.54 -44.20 -10.62
CA ASP A 2 -8.30 -43.46 -11.63
C ASP A 2 -7.38 -42.45 -12.31
N ARG A 3 -7.13 -42.72 -13.60
CA ARG A 3 -6.29 -41.89 -14.46
C ARG A 3 -7.11 -40.69 -14.92
N VAL A 4 -6.81 -39.51 -14.39
CA VAL A 4 -7.36 -38.25 -14.89
C VAL A 4 -6.54 -37.84 -16.12
N GLN A 5 -7.15 -37.95 -17.30
CA GLN A 5 -6.63 -37.39 -18.54
C GLN A 5 -7.07 -35.93 -18.64
N ILE A 6 -6.13 -34.99 -18.66
CA ILE A 6 -6.43 -33.59 -18.95
C ILE A 6 -6.28 -33.39 -20.46
N PRO A 7 -7.37 -33.11 -21.20
CA PRO A 7 -7.28 -32.81 -22.62
C PRO A 7 -6.49 -31.52 -22.84
N LEU A 8 -5.63 -31.50 -23.86
CA LEU A 8 -4.93 -30.29 -24.31
C LEU A 8 -5.95 -29.22 -24.72
N GLN A 9 -6.25 -28.30 -23.82
CA GLN A 9 -7.02 -27.08 -24.09
C GLN A 9 -6.07 -25.89 -24.14
N LEU A 10 -6.01 -25.24 -25.30
CA LEU A 10 -5.06 -24.17 -25.62
C LEU A 10 -5.40 -22.80 -24.99
N ALA A 11 -6.54 -22.67 -24.30
CA ALA A 11 -6.85 -21.52 -23.43
C ALA A 11 -7.98 -21.88 -22.44
N PRO A 12 -7.90 -21.46 -21.16
CA PRO A 12 -8.92 -21.74 -20.15
C PRO A 12 -10.18 -20.86 -20.36
N ASN A 13 -11.37 -21.43 -20.14
CA ASN A 13 -12.65 -20.73 -20.27
C ASN A 13 -12.97 -19.76 -19.10
N THR A 14 -12.10 -19.69 -18.08
CA THR A 14 -12.25 -18.79 -16.93
C THR A 14 -10.87 -18.33 -16.44
N LEU A 15 -10.66 -17.01 -16.33
CA LEU A 15 -9.43 -16.40 -15.82
C LEU A 15 -9.49 -16.25 -14.30
N TYR A 16 -9.22 -17.33 -13.57
CA TYR A 16 -8.98 -17.24 -12.13
C TYR A 16 -7.48 -17.16 -11.87
N GLN A 17 -6.99 -15.95 -11.55
CA GLN A 17 -5.58 -15.68 -11.26
C GLN A 17 -5.44 -15.26 -9.79
N PRO A 18 -4.95 -16.14 -8.89
CA PRO A 18 -4.72 -15.76 -7.50
C PRO A 18 -3.56 -14.76 -7.41
N ILE A 19 -3.79 -13.63 -6.74
CA ILE A 19 -2.90 -12.46 -6.69
C ILE A 19 -1.75 -12.65 -5.65
N LEU A 20 -1.49 -13.89 -5.20
CA LEU A 20 -0.49 -14.18 -4.16
C LEU A 20 0.41 -15.38 -4.55
N PRO A 21 1.75 -15.26 -4.43
CA PRO A 21 2.67 -15.80 -5.44
C PRO A 21 3.41 -17.09 -5.03
N ASN A 22 2.88 -17.88 -4.10
CA ASN A 22 3.72 -18.91 -3.43
C ASN A 22 3.36 -20.37 -3.73
N TRP A 23 2.50 -20.68 -4.72
CA TRP A 23 2.19 -22.09 -5.02
C TRP A 23 1.80 -22.40 -6.48
N GLN A 24 2.43 -21.78 -7.48
CA GLN A 24 2.29 -22.26 -8.86
C GLN A 24 3.62 -22.74 -9.43
N VAL A 25 3.73 -24.06 -9.59
CA VAL A 25 4.74 -24.70 -10.43
C VAL A 25 4.11 -24.84 -11.82
N SER A 26 4.36 -23.88 -12.70
CA SER A 26 3.87 -23.95 -14.09
C SER A 26 4.93 -24.59 -14.98
N LEU A 27 4.58 -25.71 -15.63
CA LEU A 27 5.49 -26.42 -16.56
C LEU A 27 5.67 -25.71 -17.90
N PHE A 28 4.86 -24.67 -18.18
CA PHE A 28 4.98 -23.80 -19.36
C PHE A 28 4.69 -22.35 -18.96
N SER A 29 5.48 -21.40 -19.47
CA SER A 29 5.29 -19.97 -19.27
C SER A 29 4.26 -19.45 -20.27
N ILE A 30 3.11 -18.97 -19.79
CA ILE A 30 2.13 -18.28 -20.64
C ILE A 30 2.42 -16.79 -20.56
N ASP A 31 3.06 -16.25 -21.60
CA ASP A 31 3.22 -14.80 -21.79
C ASP A 31 1.85 -14.21 -22.16
N LEU A 32 1.15 -13.68 -21.15
CA LEU A 32 -0.07 -12.89 -21.31
C LEU A 32 0.31 -11.55 -21.93
N GLY A 33 0.48 -11.51 -23.25
CA GLY A 33 0.49 -10.30 -24.10
C GLY A 33 1.14 -9.06 -23.50
N ALA A 34 2.42 -8.85 -23.83
CA ALA A 34 3.19 -7.60 -23.74
C ALA A 34 2.53 -6.41 -23.02
N SER A 35 2.69 -6.34 -21.69
CA SER A 35 2.93 -5.02 -21.10
C SER A 35 4.14 -4.44 -21.83
N SER A 36 3.94 -3.37 -22.59
CA SER A 36 4.97 -2.77 -23.45
C SER A 36 6.21 -2.37 -22.67
N ASN A 37 6.11 -2.32 -21.32
CA ASN A 37 7.24 -2.12 -20.44
C ASN A 37 6.93 -2.63 -19.00
N ALA A 38 7.00 -3.94 -18.77
CA ALA A 38 6.84 -4.53 -17.42
C ALA A 38 7.76 -3.94 -16.31
N PRO A 39 8.96 -3.42 -16.63
CA PRO A 39 9.75 -2.62 -15.68
C PRO A 39 9.06 -1.31 -15.28
N LEU A 40 8.38 -0.64 -16.22
CA LEU A 40 7.65 0.60 -15.98
C LEU A 40 6.41 0.37 -15.12
N GLU A 41 5.64 -0.69 -15.35
CA GLU A 41 4.49 -1.03 -14.49
C GLU A 41 4.93 -1.34 -13.06
N ARG A 42 6.02 -2.09 -12.88
CA ARG A 42 6.61 -2.33 -11.56
C ARG A 42 7.12 -1.04 -10.92
N ALA A 43 7.81 -0.19 -11.68
CA ALA A 43 8.27 1.10 -11.21
C ALA A 43 7.10 2.04 -10.85
N ALA A 44 6.02 2.04 -11.62
CA ALA A 44 4.83 2.83 -11.35
C ALA A 44 4.11 2.34 -10.09
N ILE A 45 3.94 1.02 -9.89
CA ILE A 45 3.36 0.49 -8.65
C ILE A 45 4.23 0.82 -7.44
N GLN A 46 5.56 0.71 -7.57
CA GLN A 46 6.50 1.06 -6.50
C GLN A 46 6.54 2.58 -6.21
N GLN A 47 6.50 3.43 -7.24
CA GLN A 47 6.48 4.89 -7.10
C GLN A 47 5.14 5.42 -6.60
N VAL A 48 4.02 4.86 -7.08
CA VAL A 48 2.68 5.24 -6.62
C VAL A 48 2.47 4.81 -5.16
N GLY A 49 2.95 3.62 -4.78
CA GLY A 49 3.01 3.19 -3.38
C GLY A 49 3.96 4.03 -2.51
N SER A 50 5.00 4.61 -3.12
CA SER A 50 5.94 5.50 -2.43
C SER A 50 5.30 6.81 -1.98
N TYR A 51 4.33 7.37 -2.70
CA TYR A 51 3.71 8.64 -2.27
C TYR A 51 3.03 8.52 -0.90
N GLY A 52 2.32 7.41 -0.64
CA GLY A 52 1.73 7.17 0.69
C GLY A 52 2.78 7.03 1.79
N LYS A 53 3.95 6.47 1.47
CA LYS A 53 5.09 6.39 2.39
C LYS A 53 5.71 7.77 2.65
N GLN A 54 5.89 8.57 1.61
CA GLN A 54 6.40 9.94 1.71
C GLN A 54 5.48 10.83 2.55
N LEU A 55 4.16 10.76 2.33
CA LEU A 55 3.18 11.46 3.16
C LEU A 55 3.23 11.01 4.61
N GLY A 56 3.43 9.71 4.86
CA GLY A 56 3.67 9.19 6.21
C GLY A 56 4.91 9.80 6.87
N HIS A 57 6.04 9.86 6.15
CA HIS A 57 7.26 10.49 6.67
C HIS A 57 7.10 11.99 6.93
N LEU A 58 6.39 12.71 6.04
CA LEU A 58 6.08 14.12 6.26
C LEU A 58 5.22 14.31 7.50
N ALA A 59 4.25 13.41 7.72
CA ALA A 59 3.40 13.48 8.89
C ALA A 59 4.17 13.24 10.19
N GLU A 60 5.04 12.24 10.22
CA GLU A 60 5.92 11.95 11.36
C GLU A 60 6.88 13.12 11.64
N ALA A 61 7.48 13.70 10.59
CA ALA A 61 8.36 14.85 10.75
C ALA A 61 7.62 16.06 11.35
N LEU A 62 6.38 16.32 10.90
CA LEU A 62 5.57 17.40 11.42
C LEU A 62 5.13 17.17 12.87
N GLU A 63 4.75 15.94 13.23
CA GLU A 63 4.42 15.54 14.62
C GLU A 63 5.59 15.84 15.56
N VAL A 64 6.82 15.46 15.18
CA VAL A 64 8.04 15.76 15.95
C VAL A 64 8.24 17.27 16.14
N VAL A 65 8.02 18.07 15.10
CA VAL A 65 8.15 19.54 15.19
C VAL A 65 7.10 20.12 16.13
N ILE A 66 5.84 19.67 16.03
CA ILE A 66 4.74 20.13 16.90
C ILE A 66 5.06 19.85 18.37
N GLU A 67 5.55 18.64 18.67
CA GLU A 67 5.92 18.24 20.03
C GLU A 67 7.15 19.01 20.53
N LYS A 68 8.23 19.08 19.76
CA LYS A 68 9.49 19.72 20.18
C LYS A 68 9.34 21.21 20.42
N LEU A 69 8.46 21.87 19.68
CA LEU A 69 8.19 23.29 19.84
C LEU A 69 6.99 23.58 20.76
N GLN A 70 6.36 22.55 21.33
CA GLN A 70 5.16 22.66 22.19
C GLN A 70 4.07 23.56 21.58
N LEU A 71 3.86 23.45 20.26
CA LEU A 71 3.02 24.41 19.53
C LEU A 71 1.57 24.43 20.03
N LEU A 72 1.07 23.30 20.53
CA LEU A 72 -0.28 23.16 21.08
C LEU A 72 -0.43 23.69 22.51
N GLU A 73 0.67 23.94 23.22
CA GLU A 73 0.67 24.49 24.59
C GLU A 73 0.96 26.00 24.56
N GLY A 74 1.64 26.47 23.53
CA GLY A 74 1.97 27.88 23.34
C GLY A 74 0.78 28.80 23.08
N HIS A 75 1.02 30.10 23.21
CA HIS A 75 0.03 31.17 22.96
C HIS A 75 0.12 31.72 21.54
N ALA A 76 1.08 31.24 20.74
CA ALA A 76 1.39 31.77 19.40
C ALA A 76 0.35 31.39 18.34
N LEU A 77 -0.32 30.24 18.50
CA LEU A 77 -1.34 29.78 17.57
C LEU A 77 -2.71 30.37 17.92
N SER A 78 -3.39 30.91 16.90
CA SER A 78 -4.82 31.17 16.97
C SER A 78 -5.60 29.88 17.23
N ARG A 79 -6.84 30.02 17.68
CA ARG A 79 -7.72 28.87 17.92
C ARG A 79 -7.88 27.98 16.68
N ARG A 80 -8.07 28.60 15.50
CA ARG A 80 -8.25 27.88 14.24
C ARG A 80 -7.00 27.08 13.84
N GLU A 81 -5.81 27.65 14.02
CA GLU A 81 -4.55 26.96 13.71
C GLU A 81 -4.33 25.78 14.66
N ARG A 82 -4.63 25.97 15.95
CA ARG A 82 -4.55 24.91 16.95
C ARG A 82 -5.50 23.75 16.63
N ASP A 83 -6.75 24.06 16.31
CA ASP A 83 -7.74 23.05 15.93
C ASP A 83 -7.28 22.28 14.68
N ALA A 84 -6.71 22.97 13.68
CA ALA A 84 -6.18 22.31 12.47
C ALA A 84 -5.04 21.33 12.78
N LEU A 85 -4.11 21.71 13.67
CA LEU A 85 -3.03 20.82 14.09
C LEU A 85 -3.55 19.62 14.91
N GLN A 86 -4.57 19.83 15.76
CA GLN A 86 -5.17 18.73 16.53
C GLN A 86 -5.88 17.72 15.63
N VAL A 87 -6.65 18.19 14.64
CA VAL A 87 -7.30 17.33 13.64
C VAL A 87 -6.23 16.53 12.89
N PHE A 88 -5.18 17.21 12.42
CA PHE A 88 -4.07 16.57 11.74
C PHE A 88 -3.42 15.46 12.57
N LEU A 89 -3.09 15.71 13.85
CA LEU A 89 -2.52 14.68 14.73
C LEU A 89 -3.48 13.51 14.95
N GLY A 90 -4.78 13.78 15.07
CA GLY A 90 -5.81 12.75 15.15
C GLY A 90 -5.85 11.85 13.91
N ASP A 91 -5.81 12.45 12.72
CA ASP A 91 -5.82 11.73 11.44
C ASP A 91 -4.57 10.85 11.26
N VAL A 92 -3.41 11.36 11.67
CA VAL A 92 -2.14 10.61 11.66
C VAL A 92 -2.20 9.42 12.61
N ALA A 93 -2.71 9.62 13.84
CA ALA A 93 -2.87 8.56 14.82
C ALA A 93 -3.86 7.47 14.34
N ALA A 94 -5.00 7.87 13.75
CA ALA A 94 -5.97 6.94 13.19
C ALA A 94 -5.36 6.10 12.05
N THR A 95 -4.61 6.74 11.15
CA THR A 95 -3.91 6.07 10.05
C THR A 95 -2.86 5.07 10.57
N ARG A 96 -2.14 5.42 11.63
CA ARG A 96 -1.17 4.53 12.30
C ARG A 96 -1.87 3.31 12.92
N GLY A 97 -2.99 3.52 13.60
CA GLY A 97 -3.80 2.43 14.16
C GLY A 97 -4.28 1.43 13.10
N LEU A 98 -4.74 1.92 11.95
CA LEU A 98 -5.14 1.07 10.82
C LEU A 98 -3.97 0.25 10.26
N LYS A 99 -2.78 0.84 10.13
CA LYS A 99 -1.58 0.13 9.67
C LYS A 99 -1.14 -0.96 10.65
N GLN A 100 -1.15 -0.66 11.96
CA GLN A 100 -0.75 -1.61 13.00
C GLN A 100 -1.75 -2.75 13.16
N GLY A 101 -3.05 -2.46 13.15
CA GLY A 101 -4.10 -3.48 13.20
C GLY A 101 -4.06 -4.44 12.01
N ARG A 102 -3.60 -3.97 10.84
CA ARG A 102 -3.43 -4.79 9.64
C ARG A 102 -2.13 -5.60 9.62
N ALA A 103 -1.16 -5.26 10.46
CA ALA A 103 0.11 -5.98 10.61
C ALA A 103 0.04 -7.08 11.69
N ALA A 104 -0.94 -6.99 12.61
CA ALA A 104 -1.16 -7.95 13.70
C ALA A 104 -2.17 -9.06 13.36
N ALA A 105 -2.80 -9.01 12.18
CA ALA A 105 -3.74 -10.00 11.65
C ALA A 105 -3.08 -10.80 10.51
#